data_AF-A0A2A9NJ03-F1
#
_entry.id   AF-A0A2A9NJ03-F1
#
_cell.length_a   1.000
_cell.length_b   1.000
_cell.length_c   1.000
_cell.angle_alpha   90.00
_cell.angle_beta   90.00
_cell.angle_gamma   90.00
#
_symmetry.space_group_name_H-M   'P 1'
#
loop_
_entity.id
_entity.type
_entity.pdbx_description
1 polymer ?
#
loop_
_entity_poly.entity_id
_entity_poly.type
_entity_poly.pdbx_seq_one_letter_code
_entity_poly.pdbx_strand_id
1 'polypeptide(L)' 'PQAHYTFDSQRGSQQSELCRVTGPRSRECITLFMHSTRLFEAMQAQGFFCALPSDPGQTHMECKPMPK' A
#
# COMPACT_ATOMS: atom_id res chain seq x y z
N PRO A 1 3.09 -11.73 -9.98
CA PRO A 1 3.84 -11.06 -8.88
C PRO A 1 3.14 -11.31 -7.53
N GLN A 2 3.72 -12.13 -6.65
CA GLN A 2 3.19 -12.40 -5.30
C GLN A 2 3.67 -11.35 -4.26
N ALA A 3 4.02 -10.15 -4.70
CA ALA A 3 4.59 -9.13 -3.81
C ALA A 3 3.48 -8.48 -2.99
N HIS A 4 3.71 -8.34 -1.69
CA HIS A 4 2.84 -7.59 -0.80
C HIS A 4 3.26 -6.13 -0.80
N TYR A 5 2.30 -5.23 -0.80
CA TYR A 5 2.55 -3.80 -0.74
C TYR A 5 1.85 -3.21 0.47
N THR A 6 2.46 -2.21 1.08
CA THR A 6 1.81 -1.38 2.08
C THR A 6 1.97 0.08 1.68
N PHE A 7 0.98 0.91 1.96
CA PHE A 7 1.18 2.34 1.82
C PHE A 7 0.53 3.13 2.94
N ASP A 8 1.14 4.24 3.32
CA ASP A 8 0.61 5.17 4.30
C ASP A 8 0.70 6.60 3.76
N SER A 9 -0.21 7.45 4.21
CA SER A 9 -0.26 8.86 3.86
C SER A 9 -0.75 9.66 5.06
N GLN A 10 -0.12 10.80 5.31
CA GLN A 10 -0.67 11.75 6.27
C GLN A 10 -2.04 12.23 5.79
N ARG A 11 -2.96 12.45 6.73
CA ARG A 11 -4.34 12.88 6.40
C ARG A 11 -4.28 14.22 5.66
N GLY A 12 -4.68 14.22 4.38
CA GLY A 12 -4.64 15.41 3.52
C GLY A 12 -3.30 15.68 2.81
N SER A 13 -2.29 14.82 2.94
CA SER A 13 -1.04 14.97 2.18
C SER A 13 -1.23 14.58 0.71
N GLN A 14 -0.52 15.30 -0.17
CA GLN A 14 -0.37 14.92 -1.57
C GLN A 14 0.75 13.88 -1.78
N GLN A 15 1.40 13.46 -0.70
CA GLN A 15 2.44 12.44 -0.70
C GLN A 15 1.95 11.18 0.02
N SER A 16 2.30 10.04 -0.53
CA SER A 16 2.09 8.72 0.07
C SER A 16 3.40 7.93 -0.01
N GLU A 17 3.72 7.20 1.04
CA GLU A 17 4.84 6.24 1.02
C GLU A 17 4.29 4.88 0.59
N LEU A 18 4.83 4.31 -0.49
CA LEU A 18 4.51 2.95 -0.95
C LEU A 18 5.71 2.06 -0.66
N CYS A 19 5.47 0.97 0.05
CA CYS A 19 6.48 0.00 0.42
C CYS A 19 6.16 -1.38 -0.12
N ARG A 20 7.15 -2.00 -0.75
CA ARG A 20 7.10 -3.38 -1.21
C ARG A 20 7.74 -4.27 -0.16
N VAL A 21 7.00 -5.28 0.28
CA VAL A 21 7.48 -6.31 1.21
C VAL A 21 7.88 -7.53 0.38
N THR A 22 9.18 -7.81 0.32
CA THR A 22 9.77 -8.96 -0.40
C THR A 22 10.29 -10.06 0.52
N GLY A 23 10.24 -9.85 1.84
CA GLY A 23 10.64 -10.82 2.85
C GLY A 23 10.58 -10.23 4.27
N PRO A 24 10.98 -11.01 5.31
CA PRO A 24 10.85 -10.60 6.72
C PRO A 24 11.65 -9.35 7.10
N ARG A 25 12.68 -9.00 6.32
CA ARG A 25 13.58 -7.86 6.57
C ARG A 25 13.83 -6.97 5.35
N SER A 26 13.27 -7.30 4.18
CA SER A 26 13.43 -6.50 2.97
C SER A 26 12.12 -5.76 2.66
N ARG A 27 12.10 -4.50 3.07
CA ARG A 27 11.07 -3.52 2.75
C ARG A 27 11.71 -2.45 1.88
N GLU A 28 11.25 -2.34 0.64
CA GLU A 28 11.70 -1.30 -0.29
C GLU A 28 10.60 -0.23 -0.38
N CYS A 29 10.88 0.96 0.13
CA CYS A 29 9.92 2.07 0.18
C CYS A 29 10.28 3.15 -0.83
N ILE A 30 9.25 3.67 -1.48
CA ILE A 30 9.34 4.84 -2.34
C ILE A 30 8.30 5.87 -1.91
N THR A 31 8.67 7.14 -1.91
CA THR A 31 7.73 8.24 -1.69
C THR A 31 7.16 8.67 -3.04
N LEU A 32 5.84 8.65 -3.15
CA LEU A 32 5.10 9.07 -4.32
C LEU A 32 4.39 10.38 -4.01
N PHE A 33 4.47 11.36 -4.91
CA PHE A 33 3.65 12.57 -4.88
C PHE A 33 2.24 12.25 -5.42
N MET A 34 1.55 11.34 -4.73
CA MET A 34 0.20 10.94 -5.07
C MET A 34 -0.65 10.82 -3.80
N HIS A 35 -1.91 11.23 -3.90
CA HIS A 35 -2.90 10.99 -2.85
C HIS A 35 -3.12 9.47 -2.65
N SER A 36 -3.32 9.06 -1.40
CA SER A 36 -3.58 7.66 -1.05
C SER A 36 -4.82 7.08 -1.73
N THR A 37 -5.84 7.90 -2.01
CA THR A 37 -7.02 7.49 -2.77
C THR A 37 -6.67 7.10 -4.21
N ARG A 38 -5.84 7.87 -4.91
CA ARG A 38 -5.36 7.52 -6.24
C ARG A 38 -4.44 6.30 -6.23
N LEU A 39 -3.60 6.19 -5.20
CA LEU A 39 -2.73 5.01 -5.05
C LEU A 39 -3.56 3.74 -4.85
N PHE A 40 -4.64 3.83 -4.06
CA PHE A 40 -5.61 2.75 -3.86
C PHE A 40 -6.28 2.34 -5.18
N GLU A 41 -6.80 3.30 -5.95
CA GLU A 41 -7.41 3.04 -7.27
C GLU A 41 -6.41 2.37 -8.23
N ALA A 42 -5.17 2.88 -8.29
CA ALA A 42 -4.12 2.32 -9.15
C ALA A 42 -3.78 0.87 -8.76
N MET A 43 -3.70 0.57 -7.46
CA MET A 43 -3.41 -0.79 -6.98
C MET A 43 -4.56 -1.76 -7.29
N GLN A 44 -5.82 -1.33 -7.12
CA GLN A 44 -6.99 -2.13 -7.50
C GLN A 44 -7.02 -2.41 -9.01
N ALA A 45 -6.73 -1.41 -9.85
CA ALA A 45 -6.64 -1.57 -11.29
C ALA A 45 -5.53 -2.56 -11.72
N GLN A 46 -4.48 -2.69 -10.91
CA GLN A 46 -3.39 -3.66 -11.12
C GLN A 46 -3.68 -5.05 -10.55
N GLY A 47 -4.89 -5.29 -10.01
CA GLY A 47 -5.29 -6.58 -9.48
C GLY A 47 -4.89 -6.84 -8.03
N PHE A 48 -4.68 -5.79 -7.23
CA PHE A 48 -4.41 -5.92 -5.80
C PHE A 48 -5.65 -5.57 -4.97
N PHE A 49 -5.94 -6.38 -3.97
CA PHE A 49 -6.92 -6.06 -2.93
C PHE A 49 -6.22 -5.31 -1.81
N CYS A 50 -6.65 -4.07 -1.58
CA CYS A 50 -6.12 -3.19 -0.55
C CYS A 50 -7.13 -3.00 0.59
N ALA A 51 -6.70 -3.13 1.83
CA ALA A 51 -7.54 -2.90 3.01
C ALA A 51 -6.72 -2.37 4.19
N LEU A 52 -7.38 -1.66 5.10
CA LEU A 52 -6.79 -1.34 6.40
C LEU A 52 -6.67 -2.60 7.25
N PRO A 53 -5.56 -2.77 8.01
CA PRO A 53 -5.43 -3.80 9.03
C PRO A 53 -6.59 -3.73 10.02
N SER A 54 -6.95 -4.89 10.58
CA SER A 54 -7.92 -4.97 11.66
C SER A 54 -7.39 -4.38 12.98
N ASP A 55 -6.08 -4.18 13.08
CA ASP A 55 -5.44 -3.52 14.21
C ASP A 55 -5.64 -2.00 14.12
N PRO A 56 -6.40 -1.39 15.05
CA PRO A 56 -6.68 0.04 15.03
C PRO A 56 -5.43 0.91 15.27
N GLY A 57 -4.31 0.33 15.72
CA GLY A 57 -3.03 1.03 15.85
C GLY A 57 -2.27 1.19 14.52
N GLN A 58 -2.70 0.49 13.46
CA GLN A 58 -2.03 0.52 12.16
C GLN A 58 -2.80 1.40 11.18
N THR A 59 -2.14 2.44 10.68
CA THR A 59 -2.72 3.41 9.73
C THR A 59 -2.38 3.12 8.28
N HIS A 60 -1.46 2.19 8.01
CA HIS A 60 -1.08 1.81 6.65
C HIS A 60 -2.14 0.92 6.02
N MET A 61 -2.36 1.10 4.72
CA MET A 61 -3.15 0.20 3.89
C MET A 61 -2.30 -1.00 3.47
N GLU A 62 -2.82 -2.22 3.58
CA GLU A 62 -2.18 -3.44 3.07
C GLU A 62 -2.80 -3.86 1.74
N CYS A 63 -1.97 -3.98 0.71
CA CYS A 63 -2.35 -4.43 -0.63
C CYS A 63 -1.76 -5.80 -0.93
N LYS A 64 -2.63 -6.78 -1.19
CA LYS A 64 -2.28 -8.17 -1.50
C LYS A 64 -2.75 -8.51 -2.91
N PRO A 65 -1.96 -9.25 -3.70
CA PRO A 65 -2.40 -9.66 -5.04
C PRO A 65 -3.67 -10.50 -4.91
N MET A 66 -4.68 -10.20 -5.74
CA MET A 66 -5.89 -11.00 -5.76
C MET A 66 -5.56 -12.41 -6.27
N PRO A 67 -6.11 -13.46 -5.64
CA PRO A 67 -6.02 -14.81 -6.19
C PRO A 67 -6.62 -14.81 -7.60
N LYS A 68 -5.93 -15.45 -8.55
CA LYS A 68 -6.41 -15.62 -9.92
C LYS A 68 -7.59 -16.58 -9.97
#